data_AF-A0AAE7TIZ8-F1
#
_entry.id   AF-A0AAE7TIZ8-F1
#
_cell.length_a   1.000
_cell.length_b   1.000
_cell.length_c   1.000
_cell.angle_alpha   90.00
_cell.angle_beta   90.00
_cell.angle_gamma   90.00
#
_symmetry.space_group_name_H-M   'P 1'
#
loop_
_entity.id
_entity.type
_entity.pdbx_description
1 polymer ?
#
loop_
_entity_poly.entity_id
_entity_poly.type
_entity_poly.pdbx_seq_one_letter_code
_entity_poly.pdbx_strand_id
1 'polypeptide(L)'
;MDQIEPLFPIPLMRSPGLLPPSLNEAAVTAIRSTKIEGNLRSGQLFHTEVADPRDNELFRQIAELAMPKLVDFGVLLFGEQLRWTVKEMWTNMLETGGNQTLHSHANSFVSGIFYLTPSHAACKTVFVRPPGGSDFSFRHHTRSAAIGPFNAGKYVLPEAEPGDLVLFPSYLYHEVPRNPGGQRITIAFNAIPDHLDCWGYRINFAP
;
A
#
# COMPACT_ATOMS: atom_id res chain seq x y z
N MET A 1 -9.67 -6.95 36.69
CA MET A 1 -9.28 -6.06 35.57
C MET A 1 -9.85 -6.69 34.32
N ASP A 2 -10.53 -5.90 33.52
CA ASP A 2 -11.15 -6.41 32.29
C ASP A 2 -10.10 -6.51 31.18
N GLN A 3 -10.25 -7.51 30.31
CA GLN A 3 -9.39 -7.75 29.15
C GLN A 3 -10.21 -7.56 27.88
N ILE A 4 -9.69 -6.80 26.92
CA ILE A 4 -10.36 -6.49 25.66
C ILE A 4 -9.47 -6.99 24.53
N GLU A 5 -10.01 -7.86 23.68
CA GLU A 5 -9.28 -8.45 22.56
C GLU A 5 -9.93 -8.11 21.22
N PRO A 6 -9.16 -7.70 20.20
CA PRO A 6 -9.68 -7.57 18.85
C PRO A 6 -9.89 -8.95 18.23
N LEU A 7 -11.13 -9.25 17.85
CA LEU A 7 -11.44 -10.46 17.10
C LEU A 7 -11.31 -10.17 15.60
N PHE A 8 -10.50 -10.98 14.92
CA PHE A 8 -10.23 -10.88 13.47
C PHE A 8 -9.62 -9.53 13.02
N PRO A 9 -8.52 -9.05 13.65
CA PRO A 9 -7.88 -7.81 13.23
C PRO A 9 -7.24 -7.96 11.86
N ILE A 10 -7.33 -6.90 11.04
CA ILE A 10 -6.64 -6.82 9.75
C ILE A 10 -5.22 -6.28 10.02
N PRO A 11 -4.15 -7.01 9.66
CA PRO A 11 -2.79 -6.53 9.87
C PRO A 11 -2.41 -5.44 8.86
N LEU A 12 -1.62 -4.48 9.31
CA LEU A 12 -0.93 -3.48 8.48
C LEU A 12 0.50 -3.37 8.99
N MET A 13 1.48 -3.53 8.10
CA MET A 13 2.89 -3.42 8.46
C MET A 13 3.46 -2.09 7.98
N ARG A 14 4.23 -1.44 8.85
CA ARG A 14 5.06 -0.28 8.52
C ARG A 14 6.51 -0.64 8.76
N SER A 15 7.37 -0.41 7.79
CA SER A 15 8.83 -0.57 7.91
C SER A 15 9.48 0.79 7.64
N PRO A 16 9.75 1.58 8.71
CA PRO A 16 10.32 2.91 8.56
C PRO A 16 11.73 2.88 7.98
N GLY A 17 12.02 3.79 7.04
CA GLY A 17 13.37 3.97 6.47
C GLY A 17 13.95 2.71 5.81
N LEU A 18 13.11 1.81 5.28
CA LEU A 18 13.55 0.57 4.64
C LEU A 18 14.33 0.85 3.34
N LEU A 19 13.92 1.86 2.58
CA LEU A 19 14.61 2.28 1.37
C LEU A 19 15.76 3.25 1.72
N PRO A 20 17.02 2.91 1.37
CA PRO A 20 18.16 3.79 1.66
C PRO A 20 18.05 5.16 0.97
N PRO A 21 18.57 6.24 1.57
CA PRO A 21 18.49 7.59 0.99
C PRO A 21 19.06 7.69 -0.44
N SER A 22 20.19 7.03 -0.71
CA SER A 22 20.80 7.03 -2.05
C SER A 22 19.91 6.38 -3.11
N LEU A 23 19.24 5.28 -2.77
CA LEU A 23 18.31 4.59 -3.68
C LEU A 23 17.01 5.39 -3.83
N ASN A 24 16.55 6.05 -2.76
CA ASN A 24 15.41 6.98 -2.82
C ASN A 24 15.69 8.17 -3.75
N GLU A 25 16.85 8.82 -3.63
CA GLU A 25 17.27 9.92 -4.50
C GLU A 25 17.39 9.49 -5.97
N ALA A 26 17.98 8.32 -6.21
CA ALA A 26 18.04 7.73 -7.55
C ALA A 26 16.63 7.47 -8.11
N ALA A 27 15.72 6.94 -7.29
CA ALA A 27 14.33 6.69 -7.69
C ALA A 27 13.60 7.97 -8.05
N VAL A 28 13.64 8.98 -7.18
CA VAL A 28 13.01 10.29 -7.42
C VAL A 28 13.56 10.95 -8.68
N THR A 29 14.89 10.87 -8.89
CA THR A 29 15.54 11.44 -10.08
C THR A 29 15.09 10.74 -11.36
N ALA A 30 15.11 9.40 -11.38
CA ALA A 30 14.67 8.61 -12.52
C ALA A 30 13.19 8.88 -12.86
N ILE A 31 12.33 8.90 -11.85
CA ILE A 31 10.89 9.17 -11.99
C ILE A 31 10.64 10.55 -12.59
N ARG A 32 11.29 11.60 -12.05
CA ARG A 32 11.13 12.97 -12.56
C ARG A 32 11.70 13.16 -13.96
N SER A 33 12.69 12.36 -14.35
CA SER A 33 13.26 12.39 -15.70
C SER A 33 12.42 11.65 -16.74
N THR A 34 11.52 10.76 -16.30
CA THR A 34 10.64 10.00 -17.19
C THR A 34 9.58 10.95 -17.75
N LYS A 35 9.59 11.19 -19.07
CA LYS A 35 8.59 12.02 -19.74
C LYS A 35 7.20 11.43 -19.51
N ILE A 36 6.35 12.17 -18.82
CA ILE A 36 4.95 11.85 -18.60
C ILE A 36 4.22 12.05 -19.94
N GLU A 37 3.87 10.96 -20.62
CA GLU A 37 2.87 11.04 -21.69
C GLU A 37 1.52 11.43 -21.06
N GLY A 38 0.93 12.51 -21.57
CA GLY A 38 -0.25 13.13 -20.99
C GLY A 38 -1.44 12.18 -20.94
N ASN A 39 -1.92 11.88 -19.73
CA ASN A 39 -3.05 10.98 -19.53
C ASN A 39 -4.39 11.71 -19.78
N LEU A 40 -5.26 11.14 -20.63
CA LEU A 40 -6.52 11.71 -21.14
C LEU A 40 -7.65 11.90 -20.09
N ARG A 41 -7.40 11.72 -18.78
CA ARG A 41 -8.45 11.69 -17.75
C ARG A 41 -8.30 12.71 -16.62
N SER A 42 -7.10 13.20 -16.33
CA SER A 42 -6.83 14.19 -15.26
C SER A 42 -5.37 14.65 -15.35
N GLY A 43 -5.11 15.95 -15.39
CA GLY A 43 -3.75 16.51 -15.44
C GLY A 43 -3.01 16.54 -14.10
N GLN A 44 -3.50 15.84 -13.07
CA GLN A 44 -3.06 16.02 -11.67
C GLN A 44 -2.65 14.71 -10.97
N LEU A 45 -2.77 13.56 -11.65
CA LEU A 45 -2.26 12.28 -11.22
C LEU A 45 -1.62 11.57 -12.41
N PHE A 46 -0.35 11.20 -12.25
CA PHE A 46 0.40 10.48 -13.28
C PHE A 46 0.83 9.13 -12.74
N HIS A 47 0.60 8.10 -13.56
CA HIS A 47 1.09 6.74 -13.33
C HIS A 47 2.09 6.44 -14.44
N THR A 48 3.20 5.81 -14.09
CA THR A 48 3.98 5.10 -15.11
C THR A 48 3.18 3.89 -15.59
N GLU A 49 3.48 3.36 -16.77
CA GLU A 49 3.00 2.02 -17.11
C GLU A 49 3.36 1.02 -16.01
N VAL A 50 2.47 0.06 -15.81
CA VAL A 50 2.73 -1.05 -14.89
C VAL A 50 3.93 -1.81 -15.45
N ALA A 51 5.02 -1.80 -14.70
CA ALA A 51 6.26 -2.44 -15.10
C ALA A 51 6.44 -3.75 -14.36
N ASP A 52 6.97 -4.73 -15.06
CA ASP A 52 7.61 -5.87 -14.43
C ASP A 52 8.87 -5.37 -13.70
N PRO A 53 9.04 -5.63 -12.40
CA PRO A 53 10.25 -5.22 -11.69
C PRO A 53 11.53 -5.79 -12.30
N ARG A 54 11.45 -6.89 -13.06
CA ARG A 54 12.59 -7.51 -13.75
C ARG A 54 13.13 -6.65 -14.91
N ASP A 55 12.30 -5.78 -15.47
CA ASP A 55 12.65 -4.96 -16.64
C ASP A 55 13.32 -3.63 -16.26
N ASN A 56 13.40 -3.33 -14.95
CA ASN A 56 13.98 -2.09 -14.44
C ASN A 56 14.85 -2.34 -13.21
N GLU A 57 16.15 -2.05 -13.34
CA GLU A 57 17.14 -2.26 -12.28
C GLU A 57 16.80 -1.55 -10.96
N LEU A 58 16.20 -0.36 -11.01
CA LEU A 58 15.75 0.36 -9.83
C LEU A 58 14.61 -0.39 -9.13
N PHE A 59 13.60 -0.85 -9.90
CA PHE A 59 12.48 -1.60 -9.35
C PHE A 59 12.92 -2.95 -8.80
N ARG A 60 13.88 -3.62 -9.44
CA ARG A 60 14.50 -4.84 -8.90
C ARG A 60 15.11 -4.62 -7.53
N GLN A 61 15.96 -3.59 -7.38
CA GLN A 61 16.59 -3.28 -6.09
C GLN A 61 15.57 -2.93 -5.01
N ILE A 62 14.51 -2.18 -5.36
CA ILE A 62 13.43 -1.82 -4.42
C ILE A 62 12.60 -3.05 -4.03
N ALA A 63 12.28 -3.92 -4.99
CA ALA A 63 11.56 -5.17 -4.74
C ALA A 63 12.34 -6.10 -3.81
N GLU A 64 13.66 -6.22 -4.01
CA GLU A 64 14.55 -7.02 -3.16
C GLU A 64 14.51 -6.56 -1.69
N LEU A 65 14.40 -5.25 -1.43
CA LEU A 65 14.23 -4.73 -0.06
C LEU A 65 12.88 -5.10 0.56
N ALA A 66 11.81 -5.18 -0.24
CA ALA A 66 10.48 -5.55 0.24
C ALA A 66 10.36 -7.06 0.53
N MET A 67 11.17 -7.90 -0.13
CA MET A 67 11.04 -9.36 -0.08
C MET A 67 11.03 -9.97 1.33
N PRO A 68 11.98 -9.65 2.24
CA PRO A 68 11.92 -10.17 3.61
C PRO A 68 10.66 -9.73 4.36
N LYS A 69 10.20 -8.49 4.12
CA LYS A 69 8.98 -7.94 4.76
C LYS A 69 7.71 -8.59 4.23
N LEU A 70 7.69 -8.95 2.93
CA LEU A 70 6.61 -9.72 2.34
C LEU A 70 6.52 -11.12 2.94
N VAL A 71 7.64 -11.78 3.17
CA VAL A 71 7.68 -13.09 3.82
C VAL A 71 7.14 -12.98 5.25
N ASP A 72 7.64 -12.03 6.05
CA ASP A 72 7.17 -11.79 7.43
C ASP A 72 5.66 -11.47 7.47
N PHE A 73 5.20 -10.59 6.58
CA PHE A 73 3.79 -10.21 6.50
C PHE A 73 2.92 -11.37 6.01
N GLY A 74 3.42 -12.19 5.09
CA GLY A 74 2.75 -13.39 4.60
C GLY A 74 2.51 -14.43 5.69
N VAL A 75 3.44 -14.60 6.64
CA VAL A 75 3.23 -15.46 7.81
C VAL A 75 2.05 -14.98 8.65
N LEU A 76 1.84 -13.66 8.79
CA LEU A 76 0.67 -13.13 9.49
C LEU A 76 -0.66 -13.43 8.76
N LEU A 77 -0.63 -13.53 7.44
CA LEU A 77 -1.82 -13.77 6.62
C LEU A 77 -2.16 -15.25 6.48
N PHE A 78 -1.16 -16.12 6.36
CA PHE A 78 -1.34 -17.53 6.01
C PHE A 78 -0.87 -18.51 7.08
N GLY A 79 -0.18 -18.04 8.12
CA GLY A 79 0.37 -18.91 9.17
C GLY A 79 1.57 -19.75 8.74
N GLU A 80 2.09 -19.54 7.53
CA GLU A 80 3.19 -20.29 6.94
C GLU A 80 4.18 -19.35 6.23
N GLN A 81 5.46 -19.72 6.26
CA GLN A 81 6.50 -19.04 5.50
C GLN A 81 6.49 -19.48 4.03
N LEU A 82 5.70 -18.78 3.22
CA LEU A 82 5.64 -18.99 1.76
C LEU A 82 6.74 -18.19 1.04
N ARG A 83 7.07 -18.59 -0.19
CA ARG A 83 7.88 -17.74 -1.06
C ARG A 83 6.98 -16.72 -1.74
N TRP A 84 7.50 -15.53 -1.97
CA TRP A 84 6.74 -14.42 -2.54
C TRP A 84 7.38 -13.92 -3.82
N THR A 85 6.57 -13.30 -4.67
CA THR A 85 7.03 -12.55 -5.84
C THR A 85 6.33 -11.21 -5.88
N VAL A 86 7.09 -10.14 -6.10
CA VAL A 86 6.53 -8.84 -6.51
C VAL A 86 6.13 -8.98 -7.97
N LYS A 87 4.82 -9.06 -8.22
CA LYS A 87 4.23 -9.32 -9.53
C LYS A 87 4.35 -8.12 -10.46
N GLU A 88 4.09 -6.93 -9.94
CA GLU A 88 4.05 -5.70 -10.73
C GLU A 88 4.36 -4.49 -9.85
N MET A 89 5.03 -3.49 -10.41
CA MET A 89 5.36 -2.23 -9.74
C MET A 89 4.99 -1.04 -10.63
N TRP A 90 4.60 0.06 -10.01
CA TRP A 90 4.32 1.32 -10.72
C TRP A 90 4.58 2.52 -9.83
N THR A 91 4.87 3.64 -10.46
CA THR A 91 5.06 4.92 -9.78
C THR A 91 3.77 5.71 -9.79
N ASN A 92 3.47 6.38 -8.67
CA ASN A 92 2.43 7.40 -8.57
C ASN A 92 3.08 8.76 -8.31
N MET A 93 2.85 9.71 -9.21
CA MET A 93 3.19 11.13 -9.02
C MET A 93 1.89 11.91 -8.85
N LEU A 94 1.62 12.33 -7.62
CA LEU A 94 0.42 13.04 -7.25
C LEU A 94 0.73 14.53 -7.07
N GLU A 95 0.32 15.34 -8.04
CA GLU A 95 0.52 16.79 -8.02
C GLU A 95 -0.45 17.49 -7.06
N THR A 96 -0.22 18.78 -6.83
CA THR A 96 -1.17 19.63 -6.12
C THR A 96 -2.55 19.57 -6.79
N GLY A 97 -3.56 19.26 -6.01
CA GLY A 97 -4.95 19.08 -6.43
C GLY A 97 -5.35 17.65 -6.78
N GLY A 98 -4.39 16.74 -6.99
CA GLY A 98 -4.64 15.34 -7.33
C GLY A 98 -5.18 14.53 -6.15
N ASN A 99 -5.87 13.43 -6.44
CA ASN A 99 -6.29 12.41 -5.48
C ASN A 99 -6.17 11.00 -6.08
N GLN A 100 -6.32 9.96 -5.25
CA GLN A 100 -6.59 8.59 -5.71
C GLN A 100 -7.92 8.14 -5.11
N THR A 101 -8.86 7.77 -5.98
CA THR A 101 -10.20 7.34 -5.58
C THR A 101 -10.16 6.02 -4.81
N LEU A 102 -11.19 5.75 -4.01
CA LEU A 102 -11.32 4.50 -3.27
C LEU A 102 -11.25 3.27 -4.20
N HIS A 103 -10.32 2.36 -3.94
CA HIS A 103 -10.12 1.13 -4.71
C HIS A 103 -9.48 0.02 -3.87
N SER A 104 -9.39 -1.18 -4.44
CA SER A 104 -8.62 -2.33 -3.93
C SER A 104 -7.88 -2.98 -5.10
N HIS A 105 -6.96 -3.91 -4.81
CA HIS A 105 -6.13 -4.57 -5.82
C HIS A 105 -6.60 -6.01 -6.04
N ALA A 106 -7.22 -6.27 -7.19
CA ALA A 106 -7.61 -7.63 -7.57
C ALA A 106 -6.40 -8.48 -7.96
N ASN A 107 -6.55 -9.81 -7.91
CA ASN A 107 -5.54 -10.79 -8.35
C ASN A 107 -4.17 -10.61 -7.68
N SER A 108 -4.17 -10.18 -6.43
CA SER A 108 -3.00 -9.93 -5.59
C SER A 108 -3.34 -10.25 -4.13
N PHE A 109 -2.34 -10.59 -3.32
CA PHE A 109 -2.56 -10.95 -1.90
C PHE A 109 -2.04 -9.87 -0.96
N VAL A 110 -0.87 -9.32 -1.25
CA VAL A 110 -0.27 -8.20 -0.51
C VAL A 110 0.00 -7.07 -1.48
N SER A 111 -0.37 -5.86 -1.09
CA SER A 111 -0.01 -4.63 -1.79
C SER A 111 0.90 -3.79 -0.91
N GLY A 112 1.83 -3.07 -1.55
CA GLY A 112 2.83 -2.27 -0.85
C GLY A 112 2.98 -0.87 -1.42
N ILE A 113 3.41 0.06 -0.56
CA ILE A 113 3.71 1.45 -0.93
C ILE A 113 5.05 1.84 -0.32
N PHE A 114 6.01 2.17 -1.17
CA PHE A 114 7.22 2.91 -0.81
C PHE A 114 6.96 4.41 -0.98
N TYR A 115 7.22 5.18 0.08
CA TYR A 115 7.09 6.64 0.06
C TYR A 115 8.42 7.25 -0.34
N LEU A 116 8.46 8.04 -1.42
CA LEU A 116 9.71 8.63 -1.90
C LEU A 116 9.86 10.11 -1.52
N THR A 117 8.74 10.79 -1.30
CA THR A 117 8.67 12.16 -0.83
C THR A 117 7.72 12.27 0.37
N PRO A 118 7.85 13.31 1.20
CA PRO A 118 6.88 13.57 2.27
C PRO A 118 5.47 13.74 1.69
N SER A 119 4.47 13.31 2.45
CA SER A 119 3.06 13.52 2.11
C SER A 119 2.48 14.66 2.94
N HIS A 120 1.73 15.57 2.31
CA HIS A 120 1.00 16.59 3.07
C HIS A 120 0.04 15.93 4.07
N ALA A 121 -0.15 16.53 5.26
CA ALA A 121 -0.95 15.93 6.33
C ALA A 121 -2.41 15.60 5.95
N ALA A 122 -2.98 16.35 4.99
CA ALA A 122 -4.31 16.12 4.42
C ALA A 122 -4.36 15.06 3.28
N CYS A 123 -3.21 14.54 2.85
CA CYS A 123 -3.05 13.63 1.70
C CYS A 123 -2.37 12.32 2.14
N LYS A 124 -2.70 11.85 3.34
CA LYS A 124 -2.23 10.56 3.85
C LYS A 124 -3.02 9.42 3.21
N THR A 125 -2.42 8.25 3.12
CA THR A 125 -3.14 7.04 2.70
C THR A 125 -4.20 6.70 3.74
N VAL A 126 -5.42 6.48 3.28
CA VAL A 126 -6.57 6.16 4.15
C VAL A 126 -7.08 4.79 3.77
N PHE A 127 -7.13 3.89 4.75
CA PHE A 127 -7.74 2.58 4.62
C PHE A 127 -9.19 2.64 5.10
N VAL A 128 -10.08 2.02 4.36
CA VAL A 128 -11.51 2.01 4.61
C VAL A 128 -11.94 0.60 4.92
N ARG A 129 -12.71 0.45 5.98
CA ARG A 129 -13.31 -0.84 6.34
C ARG A 129 -14.15 -1.35 5.16
N PRO A 130 -14.02 -2.63 4.76
CA PRO A 130 -14.75 -3.16 3.61
C PRO A 130 -16.27 -2.93 3.73
N PRO A 131 -16.92 -2.35 2.70
CA PRO A 131 -18.36 -2.18 2.70
C PRO A 131 -19.04 -3.56 2.65
N GLY A 132 -20.06 -3.78 3.49
CA GLY A 132 -20.85 -5.02 3.51
C GLY A 132 -20.35 -6.11 4.46
N GLY A 133 -19.36 -5.84 5.32
CA GLY A 133 -19.02 -6.73 6.43
C GLY A 133 -20.17 -6.89 7.44
N SER A 134 -20.10 -7.92 8.28
CA SER A 134 -20.98 -8.12 9.43
C SER A 134 -20.68 -7.13 10.57
N ASP A 135 -20.60 -5.85 10.23
CA ASP A 135 -20.32 -4.78 11.17
C ASP A 135 -21.62 -4.23 11.77
N PHE A 136 -21.49 -3.71 12.99
CA PHE A 136 -22.55 -3.00 13.67
C PHE A 136 -22.96 -1.74 12.87
N SER A 137 -24.19 -1.71 12.37
CA SER A 137 -24.67 -0.66 11.46
C SER A 137 -24.95 0.69 12.13
N PHE A 138 -25.02 0.74 13.46
CA PHE A 138 -25.28 1.99 14.19
C PHE A 138 -23.98 2.71 14.51
N ARG A 139 -23.96 4.02 14.22
CA ARG A 139 -22.77 4.85 14.38
C ARG A 139 -23.03 5.98 15.35
N HIS A 140 -22.14 6.15 16.32
CA HIS A 140 -22.13 7.30 17.22
C HIS A 140 -21.04 8.28 16.78
N HIS A 141 -21.35 9.12 15.79
CA HIS A 141 -20.42 10.10 15.21
C HIS A 141 -20.78 11.52 15.67
N THR A 142 -20.29 11.91 16.83
CA THR A 142 -20.36 13.29 17.35
C THR A 142 -18.96 13.91 17.33
N ARG A 143 -18.85 15.23 17.45
CA ARG A 143 -17.55 15.93 17.51
C ARG A 143 -16.70 15.52 18.72
N SER A 144 -17.32 15.03 19.79
CA SER A 144 -16.66 14.64 21.04
C SER A 144 -16.39 13.14 21.16
N ALA A 145 -16.93 12.31 20.26
CA ALA A 145 -16.70 10.88 20.29
C ALA A 145 -15.26 10.54 19.86
N ALA A 146 -14.52 9.83 20.71
CA ALA A 146 -13.21 9.30 20.35
C ALA A 146 -13.34 8.16 19.33
N ILE A 147 -12.48 8.18 18.32
CA ILE A 147 -12.37 7.12 17.32
C ILE A 147 -11.27 6.16 17.76
N GLY A 148 -11.60 4.88 17.85
CA GLY A 148 -10.72 3.78 18.22
C GLY A 148 -10.91 2.55 17.32
N PRO A 149 -10.15 1.47 17.55
CA PRO A 149 -10.11 0.31 16.66
C PRO A 149 -11.47 -0.39 16.48
N PHE A 150 -12.37 -0.27 17.47
CA PHE A 150 -13.67 -0.92 17.49
C PHE A 150 -14.82 -0.08 16.90
N ASN A 151 -14.63 1.22 16.66
CA ASN A 151 -15.66 2.11 16.10
C ASN A 151 -15.20 2.88 14.84
N ALA A 152 -13.94 2.70 14.43
CA ALA A 152 -13.39 3.32 13.23
C ALA A 152 -13.93 2.68 11.95
N GLY A 153 -14.52 3.51 11.08
CA GLY A 153 -14.84 3.15 9.69
C GLY A 153 -13.68 3.41 8.71
N LYS A 154 -12.69 4.20 9.13
CA LYS A 154 -11.49 4.52 8.36
C LYS A 154 -10.27 4.52 9.29
N TYR A 155 -9.13 4.09 8.76
CA TYR A 155 -7.82 4.21 9.39
C TYR A 155 -6.95 5.12 8.54
N VAL A 156 -6.52 6.25 9.10
CA VAL A 156 -5.59 7.18 8.45
C VAL A 156 -4.18 6.76 8.82
N LEU A 157 -3.35 6.47 7.83
CA LEU A 157 -1.94 6.14 8.09
C LEU A 157 -1.30 7.32 8.84
N PRO A 158 -0.45 7.05 9.86
CA PRO A 158 0.44 8.07 10.38
C PRO A 158 1.31 8.67 9.27
N GLU A 159 1.95 9.80 9.56
CA GLU A 159 2.85 10.42 8.58
C GLU A 159 3.96 9.43 8.19
N ALA A 160 4.16 9.31 6.88
CA ALA A 160 5.15 8.42 6.27
C ALA A 160 6.30 9.29 5.76
N GLU A 161 7.50 8.89 6.12
CA GLU A 161 8.73 9.56 5.73
C GLU A 161 9.29 8.98 4.42
N PRO A 162 10.11 9.74 3.67
CA PRO A 162 10.87 9.20 2.57
C PRO A 162 11.66 7.95 2.97
N GLY A 163 11.38 6.87 2.27
CA GLY A 163 11.95 5.55 2.44
C GLY A 163 11.14 4.57 3.28
N ASP A 164 10.01 5.00 3.84
CA ASP A 164 9.08 4.10 4.51
C ASP A 164 8.39 3.14 3.53
N LEU A 165 8.25 1.88 3.97
CA LEU A 165 7.37 0.89 3.33
C LEU A 165 6.11 0.67 4.17
N VAL A 166 4.97 0.59 3.51
CA VAL A 166 3.71 0.09 4.08
C VAL A 166 3.25 -1.14 3.32
N LEU A 167 2.89 -2.21 4.03
CA LEU A 167 2.25 -3.41 3.47
C LEU A 167 0.86 -3.62 4.06
N PHE A 168 -0.08 -4.06 3.22
CA PHE A 168 -1.45 -4.34 3.59
C PHE A 168 -2.06 -5.43 2.69
N PRO A 169 -3.13 -6.12 3.14
CA PRO A 169 -3.82 -7.11 2.31
C PRO A 169 -4.46 -6.42 1.10
N SER A 170 -4.26 -6.96 -0.10
CA SER A 170 -4.69 -6.32 -1.36
C SER A 170 -6.20 -6.06 -1.46
N TYR A 171 -7.02 -6.83 -0.72
CA TYR A 171 -8.47 -6.62 -0.68
C TYR A 171 -8.88 -5.36 0.10
N LEU A 172 -7.99 -4.79 0.92
CA LEU A 172 -8.33 -3.67 1.79
C LEU A 172 -8.54 -2.41 0.96
N TYR A 173 -9.75 -1.86 1.04
CA TYR A 173 -10.07 -0.62 0.34
C TYR A 173 -9.23 0.53 0.88
N HIS A 174 -8.67 1.32 -0.03
CA HIS A 174 -7.88 2.48 0.32
C HIS A 174 -8.04 3.60 -0.71
N GLU A 175 -7.77 4.81 -0.24
CA GLU A 175 -7.82 6.04 -1.02
C GLU A 175 -6.68 6.97 -0.60
N VAL A 176 -6.38 7.95 -1.46
CA VAL A 176 -5.51 9.08 -1.12
C VAL A 176 -6.34 10.35 -1.33
N PRO A 177 -6.68 11.09 -0.25
CA PRO A 177 -7.44 12.33 -0.38
C PRO A 177 -6.69 13.38 -1.20
N ARG A 178 -7.41 14.45 -1.58
CA ARG A 178 -6.87 15.55 -2.37
C ARG A 178 -5.58 16.10 -1.76
N ASN A 179 -4.54 16.24 -2.58
CA ASN A 179 -3.26 16.82 -2.18
C ASN A 179 -3.31 18.36 -2.22
N PRO A 180 -3.29 19.09 -1.09
CA PRO A 180 -3.17 20.55 -1.12
C PRO A 180 -1.71 21.03 -1.11
N GLY A 181 -0.75 20.13 -0.90
CA GLY A 181 0.67 20.46 -0.77
C GLY A 181 1.45 20.24 -2.06
N GLY A 182 2.78 20.11 -1.92
CA GLY A 182 3.67 19.80 -3.03
C GLY A 182 3.51 18.38 -3.57
N GLN A 183 4.26 18.07 -4.62
CA GLN A 183 4.25 16.78 -5.30
C GLN A 183 4.52 15.61 -4.33
N ARG A 184 3.63 14.61 -4.32
CA ARG A 184 3.77 13.36 -3.56
C ARG A 184 4.13 12.22 -4.51
N ILE A 185 5.31 11.63 -4.35
CA ILE A 185 5.80 10.51 -5.16
C ILE A 185 5.85 9.24 -4.32
N THR A 186 5.29 8.16 -4.85
CA THR A 186 5.34 6.83 -4.24
C THR A 186 5.56 5.76 -5.31
N ILE A 187 6.20 4.64 -4.94
CA ILE A 187 6.21 3.42 -5.75
C ILE A 187 5.26 2.43 -5.08
N ALA A 188 4.26 1.97 -5.82
CA ALA A 188 3.34 0.95 -5.38
C ALA A 188 3.65 -0.37 -6.08
N PHE A 189 3.27 -1.48 -5.43
CA PHE A 189 3.45 -2.80 -6.01
C PHE A 189 2.42 -3.80 -5.49
N ASN A 190 2.23 -4.87 -6.25
CA ASN A 190 1.45 -6.03 -5.84
C ASN A 190 2.34 -7.27 -5.73
N ALA A 191 2.03 -8.14 -4.77
CA ALA A 191 2.75 -9.36 -4.50
C ALA A 191 1.81 -10.56 -4.34
N ILE A 192 2.31 -11.71 -4.76
CA ILE A 192 1.63 -13.01 -4.70
C ILE A 192 2.57 -14.06 -4.07
N PRO A 193 2.04 -15.04 -3.31
CA PRO A 193 2.82 -16.18 -2.87
C PRO A 193 3.05 -17.13 -4.05
N ASP A 194 4.02 -18.03 -3.94
CA ASP A 194 4.31 -19.04 -4.95
C ASP A 194 3.24 -20.14 -5.02
N HIS A 195 2.54 -20.40 -3.92
CA HIS A 195 1.44 -21.35 -3.87
C HIS A 195 0.48 -21.08 -2.71
N LEU A 196 -0.67 -21.73 -2.76
CA LEU A 196 -1.56 -21.94 -1.62
C LEU A 196 -1.94 -23.42 -1.56
N ASP A 197 -2.05 -23.96 -0.36
CA ASP A 197 -2.49 -25.33 -0.10
C ASP A 197 -3.63 -25.29 0.91
N CYS A 198 -4.80 -25.81 0.52
CA CYS A 198 -5.93 -25.96 1.41
C CYS A 198 -6.27 -27.44 1.50
N TRP A 199 -5.84 -28.11 2.56
CA TRP A 199 -6.11 -29.54 2.82
C TRP A 199 -5.62 -30.48 1.69
N GLY A 200 -4.49 -30.17 1.06
CA GLY A 200 -3.90 -30.93 -0.05
C GLY A 200 -4.36 -30.47 -1.43
N TYR A 201 -5.33 -29.56 -1.52
CA TYR A 201 -5.76 -28.95 -2.79
C TYR A 201 -4.88 -27.75 -3.10
N ARG A 202 -3.74 -28.02 -3.75
CA ARG A 202 -2.71 -27.02 -4.04
C ARG A 202 -2.96 -26.26 -5.34
N ILE A 203 -2.80 -24.95 -5.28
CA ILE A 203 -2.65 -24.06 -6.44
C ILE A 203 -1.26 -23.44 -6.43
N ASN A 204 -0.57 -23.44 -7.58
CA ASN A 204 0.73 -22.77 -7.73
C ASN A 204 0.54 -21.53 -8.59
N PHE A 205 1.16 -20.43 -8.19
CA PHE A 205 1.20 -19.18 -8.93
C PHE A 205 2.54 -19.08 -9.66
N ALA A 206 2.50 -19.01 -10.99
CA ALA A 206 3.70 -18.82 -11.80
C ALA A 206 4.01 -17.30 -11.91
N PRO A 207 5.28 -16.88 -11.74
CA PRO A 207 5.72 -15.53 -12.04
C PRO A 207 5.96 -15.29 -13.55
#